data_AF-G5QV69-F1
#
_entry.id   AF-G5QV69-F1
#
_cell.length_a   1.000
_cell.length_b   1.000
_cell.length_c   1.000
_cell.angle_alpha   90.00
_cell.angle_beta   90.00
_cell.angle_gamma   90.00
#
_symmetry.space_group_name_H-M   'P 1'
#
loop_
_entity.id
_entity.type
_entity.pdbx_description
1 polymer ?
#
loop_
_entity_poly.entity_id
_entity_poly.type
_entity_poly.pdbx_seq_one_letter_code
_entity_poly.pdbx_strand_id
1 'polypeptide(L)'
;MVGVVLGQLKNAEKSNEITAIPELINLLDVKGKIITTNAMDCLKDIAEKIVFQDGYYLFAVKGNQGRLQKTFEGKFPLKELNNLVYDSYSTTEKSHGREETRLHIVSNVPDKLIDFPLVEGRKKLCVAVSFRKEIASQVKEPEMQMRYYISSANLTAEKFARSIREH
;
A
#
# COMPACT_ATOMS: atom_id res chain seq x y z
N MET A 1 -7.68 -13.60 12.54
CA MET A 1 -6.98 -14.01 11.30
C MET A 1 -5.89 -14.97 11.71
N VAL A 2 -5.81 -16.16 11.09
CA VAL A 2 -4.76 -17.15 11.38
C VAL A 2 -3.67 -16.93 10.34
N GLY A 3 -2.51 -16.44 10.76
CA GLY A 3 -1.34 -16.29 9.89
C GLY A 3 -0.59 -17.62 9.79
N VAL A 4 -0.13 -17.96 8.59
CA VAL A 4 0.77 -19.10 8.35
C VAL A 4 2.14 -18.54 8.01
N VAL A 5 3.17 -19.03 8.70
CA VAL A 5 4.56 -18.71 8.38
C VAL A 5 5.06 -19.72 7.36
N LEU A 6 5.25 -19.27 6.11
CA LEU A 6 5.73 -20.12 5.01
C LEU A 6 7.26 -20.17 4.90
N GLY A 7 7.96 -19.20 5.48
CA GLY A 7 9.41 -19.15 5.49
C GLY A 7 9.93 -18.08 6.45
N GLN A 8 11.06 -18.36 7.08
CA GLN A 8 11.81 -17.41 7.88
C GLN A 8 13.28 -17.53 7.53
N LEU A 9 13.91 -16.41 7.20
CA LEU A 9 15.35 -16.34 6.97
C LEU A 9 15.97 -15.55 8.12
N LYS A 10 16.91 -16.16 8.84
CA LYS A 10 17.66 -15.45 9.88
C LYS A 10 18.71 -14.58 9.19
N ASN A 11 18.68 -13.27 9.46
CA ASN A 11 19.73 -12.38 8.97
C ASN A 11 21.08 -12.78 9.58
N ALA A 12 22.12 -12.90 8.74
CA ALA A 12 23.50 -12.97 9.22
C ALA A 12 23.88 -11.67 9.94
N GLU A 13 24.88 -11.69 10.84
CA GLU A 13 25.24 -10.55 11.73
C GLU A 13 25.55 -9.21 11.02
N LYS A 14 25.72 -9.21 9.69
CA LYS A 14 25.91 -8.01 8.85
C LYS A 14 24.95 -7.92 7.65
N SER A 15 23.89 -8.72 7.64
CA SER A 15 22.88 -8.77 6.57
C SER A 15 21.65 -7.96 6.96
N ASN A 16 21.15 -7.15 6.03
CA ASN A 16 19.96 -6.30 6.23
C ASN A 16 18.75 -6.93 5.52
N GLU A 17 17.53 -6.44 5.80
CA GLU A 17 16.30 -6.86 5.10
C GLU A 17 16.40 -6.72 3.56
N ILE A 18 17.26 -5.79 3.13
CA ILE A 18 17.67 -5.52 1.75
C ILE A 18 18.10 -6.79 1.00
N THR A 19 18.89 -7.66 1.64
CA THR A 19 19.43 -8.88 1.01
C THR A 19 18.56 -10.11 1.29
N ALA A 20 17.90 -10.18 2.45
CA ALA A 20 17.12 -11.34 2.87
C ALA A 20 15.76 -11.46 2.15
N ILE A 21 15.08 -10.34 1.88
CA ILE A 21 13.74 -10.38 1.23
C ILE A 21 13.81 -10.94 -0.20
N PRO A 22 14.77 -10.52 -1.06
CA PRO A 22 14.92 -11.09 -2.40
C PRO A 22 15.19 -12.60 -2.40
N GLU A 23 15.92 -13.14 -1.42
CA GLU A 23 16.16 -14.58 -1.29
C GLU A 23 14.88 -15.32 -0.90
N LEU A 24 14.15 -14.79 0.08
CA LEU A 24 12.88 -15.37 0.52
C LEU A 24 11.85 -15.42 -0.63
N ILE A 25 11.80 -14.39 -1.47
CA ILE A 25 10.91 -14.37 -2.65
C ILE A 25 11.28 -15.48 -3.65
N ASN A 26 12.56 -15.82 -3.83
CA ASN A 26 12.95 -16.92 -4.73
C ASN A 26 12.58 -18.30 -4.17
N LEU A 27 12.39 -18.41 -2.86
CA LEU A 27 11.99 -19.66 -2.20
C LEU A 27 10.47 -19.87 -2.17
N LEU A 28 9.69 -18.83 -2.48
CA LEU A 28 8.24 -18.85 -2.44
C LEU A 28 7.65 -18.89 -3.85
N ASP A 29 6.59 -19.65 -4.06
CA ASP A 29 5.79 -19.56 -5.29
C ASP A 29 4.93 -18.29 -5.25
N VAL A 30 5.45 -17.21 -5.84
CA VAL A 30 4.80 -15.90 -5.90
C VAL A 30 3.92 -15.70 -7.13
N LYS A 31 3.84 -16.70 -8.02
CA LYS A 31 3.12 -16.58 -9.29
C LYS A 31 1.63 -16.31 -9.07
N GLY A 32 1.12 -15.23 -9.66
CA GLY A 32 -0.26 -14.79 -9.52
C GLY A 32 -0.67 -14.37 -8.10
N LYS A 33 0.28 -14.22 -7.17
CA LYS A 33 0.04 -13.79 -5.79
C LYS A 33 0.33 -12.30 -5.63
N ILE A 34 -0.33 -11.66 -4.66
CA ILE A 34 -0.03 -10.29 -4.26
C ILE A 34 0.89 -10.33 -3.05
N ILE A 35 2.06 -9.72 -3.17
CA ILE A 35 3.04 -9.59 -2.10
C ILE A 35 2.91 -8.19 -1.49
N THR A 36 2.70 -8.14 -0.18
CA THR A 36 2.65 -6.91 0.62
C THR A 36 3.87 -6.82 1.53
N THR A 37 4.48 -5.64 1.64
CA THR A 37 5.58 -5.42 2.60
C THR A 37 5.57 -4.00 3.14
N ASN A 38 6.07 -3.87 4.37
CA ASN A 38 6.28 -2.61 5.08
C ASN A 38 7.73 -2.10 4.99
N ALA A 39 8.63 -2.82 4.28
CA ALA A 39 10.06 -2.53 4.17
C ALA A 39 10.38 -1.71 2.91
N MET A 40 11.05 -0.57 3.09
CA MET A 40 11.10 0.52 2.11
C MET A 40 12.36 0.55 1.24
N ASP A 41 13.46 -0.06 1.71
CA ASP A 41 14.79 0.26 1.18
C ASP A 41 15.20 -0.56 -0.05
N CYS A 42 14.39 -1.55 -0.47
CA CYS A 42 14.67 -2.42 -1.62
C CYS A 42 13.50 -2.63 -2.57
N LEU A 43 12.54 -1.70 -2.57
CA LEU A 43 11.29 -1.83 -3.31
C LEU A 43 11.48 -2.06 -4.81
N LYS A 44 12.53 -1.50 -5.42
CA LYS A 44 12.79 -1.69 -6.86
C LYS A 44 13.13 -3.13 -7.19
N ASP A 45 14.21 -3.65 -6.64
CA ASP A 45 14.73 -4.98 -6.96
C ASP A 45 13.73 -6.07 -6.53
N ILE A 46 13.02 -5.83 -5.41
CA ILE A 46 11.93 -6.69 -4.95
C ILE A 46 10.74 -6.64 -5.92
N ALA A 47 10.29 -5.47 -6.35
CA ALA A 47 9.20 -5.33 -7.33
C ALA A 47 9.55 -6.01 -8.66
N GLU A 48 10.76 -5.79 -9.17
CA GLU A 48 11.27 -6.42 -10.39
C GLU A 48 11.27 -7.94 -10.28
N LYS A 49 11.77 -8.48 -9.17
CA LYS A 49 11.76 -9.93 -8.92
C LYS A 49 10.35 -10.52 -8.85
N ILE A 50 9.43 -9.86 -8.16
CA ILE A 50 8.04 -10.31 -8.06
C ILE A 50 7.39 -10.33 -9.45
N VAL A 51 7.55 -9.26 -10.23
CA VAL A 51 6.97 -9.17 -11.58
C VAL A 51 7.62 -10.18 -12.53
N PHE A 52 8.94 -10.39 -12.43
CA PHE A 52 9.66 -11.38 -13.23
C PHE A 52 9.14 -12.80 -13.00
N GLN A 53 8.65 -13.11 -11.80
CA GLN A 53 8.04 -14.39 -11.45
C GLN A 53 6.51 -14.44 -11.68
N ASP A 54 5.96 -13.55 -12.50
CA ASP A 54 4.51 -13.41 -12.75
C ASP A 54 3.68 -13.11 -11.48
N GLY A 55 4.31 -12.55 -10.44
CA GLY A 55 3.66 -12.10 -9.22
C GLY A 55 3.20 -10.64 -9.30
N TYR A 56 2.43 -10.23 -8.30
CA TYR A 56 1.98 -8.85 -8.12
C TYR A 56 2.46 -8.30 -6.79
N TYR A 57 2.62 -6.99 -6.70
CA TYR A 57 2.98 -6.32 -5.44
C TYR A 57 1.93 -5.28 -5.03
N LEU A 58 1.86 -5.01 -3.73
CA LEU A 58 1.12 -3.91 -3.13
C LEU A 58 1.95 -3.36 -1.96
N PHE A 59 2.63 -2.24 -2.19
CA PHE A 59 3.62 -1.71 -1.25
C PHE A 59 3.16 -0.40 -0.64
N ALA A 60 3.31 -0.27 0.68
CA ALA A 60 3.01 0.95 1.40
C ALA A 60 4.12 2.00 1.21
N VAL A 61 3.74 3.23 0.87
CA VAL A 61 4.65 4.37 0.77
C VAL A 61 4.70 5.07 2.13
N LYS A 62 5.75 4.83 2.93
CA LYS A 62 6.02 5.56 4.18
C LYS A 62 6.70 6.91 3.92
N GLY A 63 6.42 7.91 4.76
CA GLY A 63 6.87 9.30 4.56
C GLY A 63 8.37 9.60 4.71
N ASN A 64 9.26 8.60 4.73
CA ASN A 64 10.71 8.80 4.92
C ASN A 64 11.46 9.18 3.63
N GLN A 65 10.80 9.31 2.48
CA GLN A 65 11.45 9.82 1.27
C GLN A 65 10.60 10.91 0.61
N GLY A 66 10.90 12.15 0.97
CA GLY A 66 10.15 13.38 0.71
C GLY A 66 10.02 13.85 -0.73
N ARG A 67 9.82 12.95 -1.70
CA ARG A 67 9.47 13.29 -3.09
C ARG A 67 8.20 12.60 -3.54
N LEU A 68 8.01 11.32 -3.22
CA LEU A 68 6.85 10.55 -3.69
C LEU A 68 5.56 10.94 -2.96
N GLN A 69 5.60 11.02 -1.63
CA GLN A 69 4.48 11.52 -0.84
C GLN A 69 4.12 12.97 -1.23
N LYS A 70 5.11 13.87 -1.34
CA LYS A 70 4.88 15.25 -1.78
C LYS A 70 4.31 15.34 -3.20
N THR A 71 4.75 14.46 -4.09
CA THR A 71 4.23 14.36 -5.46
C THR A 71 2.78 13.90 -5.46
N PHE A 72 2.42 12.94 -4.61
CA PHE A 72 1.03 12.51 -4.45
C PHE A 72 0.17 13.57 -3.78
N GLU A 73 0.62 14.21 -2.70
CA GLU A 73 -0.10 15.30 -2.05
C GLU A 73 -0.32 16.49 -3.01
N GLY A 74 0.65 16.79 -3.87
CA GLY A 74 0.56 17.87 -4.85
C GLY A 74 -0.30 17.55 -6.09
N LYS A 75 -0.39 16.29 -6.52
CA LYS A 75 -1.11 15.88 -7.75
C LYS A 75 -2.41 15.10 -7.50
N PHE A 76 -2.64 14.64 -6.28
CA PHE A 76 -3.90 14.05 -5.81
C PHE A 76 -4.40 14.85 -4.58
N PRO A 77 -4.73 16.14 -4.75
CA PRO A 77 -5.35 16.88 -3.67
C PRO A 77 -6.68 16.20 -3.31
N LEU A 78 -7.00 16.09 -2.02
CA LEU A 78 -8.26 15.50 -1.54
C LEU A 78 -9.50 16.12 -2.21
N LYS A 79 -9.39 17.37 -2.68
CA LYS A 79 -10.42 18.08 -3.44
C LYS A 79 -10.74 17.44 -4.79
N GLU A 80 -9.76 16.81 -5.44
CA GLU A 80 -9.96 16.10 -6.71
C GLU A 80 -10.57 14.70 -6.53
N LEU A 81 -10.51 14.12 -5.32
CA LEU A 81 -11.21 12.87 -5.00
C LEU A 81 -12.73 12.95 -5.19
N ASN A 82 -13.29 14.16 -5.07
CA ASN A 82 -14.72 14.40 -5.29
C ASN A 82 -15.10 14.59 -6.77
N ASN A 83 -14.14 14.85 -7.65
CA ASN A 83 -14.41 15.31 -9.03
C ASN A 83 -14.04 14.30 -10.12
N LEU A 84 -13.39 13.19 -9.77
CA LEU A 84 -12.92 12.18 -10.72
C LEU A 84 -13.59 10.83 -10.43
N VAL A 85 -13.93 10.10 -11.51
CA VAL A 85 -14.52 8.76 -11.42
C VAL A 85 -13.41 7.78 -11.03
N TYR A 86 -13.18 7.65 -9.73
CA TYR A 86 -12.31 6.63 -9.17
C TYR A 86 -13.12 5.41 -8.75
N ASP A 87 -12.50 4.23 -8.80
CA ASP A 87 -13.02 3.12 -8.01
C ASP A 87 -12.75 3.42 -6.54
N SER A 88 -13.81 3.42 -5.72
CA SER A 88 -13.74 3.77 -4.31
C SER A 88 -14.59 2.82 -3.46
N TYR A 89 -14.12 2.57 -2.24
CA TYR A 89 -14.76 1.67 -1.29
C TYR A 89 -14.60 2.20 0.13
N SER A 90 -15.73 2.36 0.84
CA SER A 90 -15.73 2.89 2.21
C SER A 90 -16.26 1.87 3.20
N THR A 91 -15.67 1.86 4.39
CA THR A 91 -16.10 1.05 5.52
C THR A 91 -16.13 1.89 6.78
N THR A 92 -17.18 1.77 7.59
CA THR A 92 -17.27 2.41 8.90
C THR A 92 -17.40 1.36 9.99
N GLU A 93 -16.53 1.43 10.99
CA GLU A 93 -16.53 0.54 12.15
C GLU A 93 -16.67 1.33 13.44
N LYS A 94 -17.52 0.85 14.35
CA LYS A 94 -17.67 1.41 15.70
C LYS A 94 -17.16 0.39 16.70
N SER A 95 -16.16 0.75 17.49
CA SER A 95 -15.55 -0.13 18.50
C SER A 95 -14.95 0.67 19.65
N HIS A 96 -15.11 0.18 20.89
CA HIS A 96 -14.54 0.76 22.11
C HIS A 96 -14.67 2.30 22.23
N GLY A 97 -15.85 2.85 21.93
CA GLY A 97 -16.11 4.30 22.01
C GLY A 97 -15.44 5.12 20.89
N ARG A 98 -15.02 4.48 19.80
CA ARG A 98 -14.42 5.09 18.61
C ARG A 98 -15.20 4.70 17.37
N GLU A 99 -15.30 5.63 16.43
CA GLU A 99 -15.85 5.43 15.10
C GLU A 99 -14.74 5.70 14.10
N GLU A 100 -14.41 4.70 13.29
CA GLU A 100 -13.38 4.80 12.26
C GLU A 100 -14.01 4.55 10.89
N THR A 101 -13.93 5.55 10.01
CA THR A 101 -14.34 5.46 8.62
C THR A 101 -13.10 5.40 7.75
N ARG A 102 -12.93 4.31 7.00
CA ARG A 102 -11.84 4.12 6.06
C ARG A 102 -12.37 4.24 4.64
N LEU A 103 -11.74 5.06 3.82
CA LEU A 103 -12.01 5.24 2.40
C LEU A 103 -10.80 4.73 1.61
N HIS A 104 -11.06 3.82 0.68
CA HIS A 104 -10.07 3.20 -0.17
C HIS A 104 -10.34 3.64 -1.59
N ILE A 105 -9.31 4.08 -2.31
CA ILE A 105 -9.43 4.66 -3.64
C ILE A 105 -8.34 4.05 -4.51
N VAL A 106 -8.69 3.63 -5.71
CA VAL A 106 -7.73 3.10 -6.68
C VAL A 106 -7.80 3.93 -7.95
N SER A 107 -6.63 4.39 -8.39
CA SER A 107 -6.45 5.14 -9.63
C SER A 107 -5.32 4.56 -10.47
N ASN A 108 -5.43 4.73 -11.79
CA ASN A 108 -4.26 4.56 -12.66
C ASN A 108 -3.24 5.64 -12.32
N VAL A 109 -1.95 5.26 -12.33
CA VAL A 109 -0.87 6.26 -12.24
C VAL A 109 -0.46 6.64 -13.65
N PRO A 110 -0.49 7.93 -14.01
CA PRO A 110 0.22 8.39 -15.19
C PRO A 110 1.71 8.05 -15.06
N ASP A 111 2.33 7.50 -16.11
CA ASP A 111 3.74 7.10 -16.07
C ASP A 111 4.70 8.25 -15.69
N LYS A 112 4.30 9.49 -15.97
CA LYS A 112 5.04 10.73 -15.67
C LYS A 112 4.99 11.15 -14.20
N LEU A 113 4.23 10.45 -13.37
CA LEU A 113 3.92 10.86 -11.99
C LEU A 113 4.83 10.20 -10.95
N ILE A 114 5.53 9.13 -11.34
CA ILE A 114 6.41 8.38 -10.46
C ILE A 114 7.81 8.39 -11.06
N ASP A 115 8.69 9.21 -10.50
CA ASP A 115 10.14 9.25 -10.77
C ASP A 115 10.85 8.07 -10.03
N PHE A 116 10.15 6.95 -9.92
CA PHE A 116 10.60 5.71 -9.29
C PHE A 116 10.71 4.68 -10.41
N PRO A 117 11.85 4.01 -10.55
CA PRO A 117 12.09 3.04 -11.62
C PRO A 117 11.29 1.75 -11.35
N LEU A 118 9.97 1.80 -11.46
CA LEU A 118 9.09 0.66 -11.37
C LEU A 118 8.87 0.07 -12.76
N VAL A 119 8.75 -1.26 -12.81
CA VAL A 119 8.55 -2.04 -14.03
C VAL A 119 7.45 -1.42 -14.91
N GLU A 120 7.75 -1.21 -16.19
CA GLU A 120 6.84 -0.59 -17.16
C GLU A 120 5.58 -1.43 -17.37
N GLY A 121 4.43 -0.76 -17.53
CA GLY A 121 3.22 -1.36 -18.10
C GLY A 121 2.10 -1.82 -17.15
N ARG A 122 2.28 -1.81 -15.82
CA ARG A 122 1.21 -2.17 -14.86
C ARG A 122 1.30 -1.37 -13.56
N LYS A 123 0.81 -0.12 -13.55
CA LYS A 123 0.92 0.78 -12.38
C LYS A 123 -0.44 1.27 -11.90
N LYS A 124 -0.79 0.95 -10.66
CA LYS A 124 -1.94 1.51 -9.95
C LYS A 124 -1.47 2.22 -8.68
N LEU A 125 -1.98 3.43 -8.47
CA LEU A 125 -1.87 4.14 -7.20
C LEU A 125 -3.11 3.77 -6.41
N CYS A 126 -2.89 3.21 -5.23
CA CYS A 126 -3.95 2.93 -4.29
C CYS A 126 -3.78 3.87 -3.10
N VAL A 127 -4.85 4.53 -2.68
CA VAL A 127 -4.83 5.48 -1.56
C VAL A 127 -5.80 4.97 -0.52
N ALA A 128 -5.33 4.81 0.72
CA ALA A 128 -6.18 4.54 1.87
C ALA A 128 -6.21 5.79 2.75
N VAL A 129 -7.41 6.31 2.99
CA VAL A 129 -7.68 7.43 3.89
C VAL A 129 -8.47 6.89 5.07
N SER A 130 -7.99 7.08 6.30
CA SER A 130 -8.72 6.76 7.52
C SER A 130 -9.11 8.05 8.26
N PHE A 131 -10.38 8.13 8.61
CA PHE A 131 -10.95 9.16 9.48
C PHE A 131 -11.33 8.51 10.80
N ARG A 132 -10.73 8.96 11.90
CA ARG A 132 -10.96 8.42 13.22
C ARG A 132 -11.60 9.46 14.12
N LYS A 133 -12.76 9.15 14.67
CA LYS A 133 -13.50 10.01 15.60
C LYS A 133 -13.67 9.30 16.94
N GLU A 134 -13.38 9.99 18.04
CA GLU A 134 -13.75 9.51 19.38
C GLU A 134 -15.20 9.88 19.67
N ILE A 135 -16.04 8.89 19.95
CA ILE A 135 -17.49 9.06 20.15
C ILE A 135 -17.77 9.89 21.42
N ALA A 136 -16.89 9.80 22.42
CA ALA A 136 -17.00 10.54 23.68
C ALA A 136 -16.65 12.03 23.56
N SER A 137 -15.90 12.44 22.52
CA SER A 137 -15.54 13.84 22.29
C SER A 137 -16.36 14.39 21.13
N GLN A 138 -17.54 14.96 21.41
CA GLN A 138 -18.33 15.66 20.38
C GLN A 138 -17.61 16.89 19.78
N VAL A 139 -16.54 17.37 20.43
CA VAL A 139 -15.83 18.61 20.08
C VAL A 139 -14.49 18.39 19.37
N LYS A 140 -13.92 17.16 19.37
CA LYS A 140 -12.63 16.93 18.70
C LYS A 140 -12.83 16.68 17.20
N GLU A 141 -12.06 17.40 16.39
CA GLU A 141 -11.95 17.11 14.96
C GLU A 141 -11.51 15.65 14.74
N PRO A 142 -12.06 14.97 13.74
CA PRO A 142 -11.65 13.62 13.41
C PRO A 142 -10.16 13.60 13.01
N GLU A 143 -9.40 12.67 13.58
CA GLU A 143 -8.01 12.44 13.20
C GLU A 143 -7.99 11.82 11.80
N MET A 144 -7.37 12.51 10.85
CA MET A 144 -7.22 12.04 9.48
C MET A 144 -5.82 11.44 9.29
N GLN A 145 -5.77 10.20 8.81
CA GLN A 145 -4.53 9.55 8.39
C GLN A 145 -4.64 9.13 6.93
N MET A 146 -3.64 9.46 6.12
CA MET A 146 -3.57 9.07 4.72
C MET A 146 -2.34 8.22 4.48
N ARG A 147 -2.52 7.11 3.76
CA ARG A 147 -1.46 6.19 3.36
C ARG A 147 -1.55 5.93 1.86
N TYR A 148 -0.43 6.11 1.19
CA TYR A 148 -0.30 5.83 -0.23
C TYR A 148 0.27 4.43 -0.42
N TYR A 149 -0.17 3.75 -1.47
CA TYR A 149 0.29 2.44 -1.86
C TYR A 149 0.51 2.38 -3.36
N ILE A 150 1.49 1.61 -3.78
CA ILE A 150 1.74 1.34 -5.19
C ILE A 150 1.48 -0.14 -5.44
N SER A 151 0.72 -0.44 -6.49
CA SER A 151 0.42 -1.80 -6.89
C SER A 151 0.68 -2.07 -8.37
N SER A 152 1.13 -3.28 -8.67
CA SER A 152 1.14 -3.83 -10.04
C SER A 152 -0.11 -4.65 -10.37
N ALA A 153 -0.93 -5.00 -9.39
CA ALA A 153 -2.18 -5.71 -9.60
C ALA A 153 -3.27 -4.75 -10.09
N ASN A 154 -4.14 -5.25 -10.98
CA ASN A 154 -5.37 -4.56 -11.31
C ASN A 154 -6.40 -4.78 -10.19
N LEU A 155 -6.35 -3.91 -9.17
CA LEU A 155 -7.21 -4.00 -7.99
C LEU A 155 -8.44 -3.11 -8.14
N THR A 156 -9.57 -3.60 -7.63
CA THR A 156 -10.69 -2.74 -7.26
C THR A 156 -10.45 -2.14 -5.88
N ALA A 157 -11.15 -1.06 -5.53
CA ALA A 157 -11.02 -0.42 -4.22
C ALA A 157 -11.36 -1.38 -3.06
N GLU A 158 -12.35 -2.25 -3.24
CA GLU A 158 -12.69 -3.29 -2.28
C GLU A 158 -11.57 -4.33 -2.12
N LYS A 159 -11.00 -4.83 -3.22
CA LYS A 159 -9.89 -5.80 -3.17
C LYS A 159 -8.67 -5.18 -2.50
N PHE A 160 -8.37 -3.92 -2.81
CA PHE A 160 -7.32 -3.16 -2.14
C PHE A 160 -7.57 -3.04 -0.64
N ALA A 161 -8.80 -2.69 -0.23
CA ALA A 161 -9.18 -2.60 1.19
C ALA A 161 -8.97 -3.91 1.96
N ARG A 162 -9.28 -5.04 1.33
CA ARG A 162 -9.04 -6.36 1.91
C ARG A 162 -7.54 -6.67 1.98
N SER A 163 -6.80 -6.45 0.90
CA SER A 163 -5.36 -6.75 0.84
C SER A 163 -4.52 -5.97 1.86
N ILE A 164 -4.90 -4.74 2.23
CA ILE A 164 -4.17 -3.99 3.27
C ILE A 164 -4.59 -4.34 4.69
N ARG A 165 -5.77 -4.95 4.88
CA ARG A 165 -6.23 -5.45 6.18
C ARG A 165 -5.64 -6.80 6.55
N GLU A 166 -5.31 -7.59 5.54
CA GLU A 166 -4.66 -8.90 5.67
C GLU A 166 -3.14 -8.80 5.81
N HIS A 167 -2.58 -7.59 5.75
CA HIS A 167 -1.14 -7.33 5.84
C HIS A 167 -0.56 -7.58 7.24
#